data_AF-A0A149ULB9-F1
#
_entry.id   AF-A0A149ULB9-F1
#
_cell.length_a   1.000
_cell.length_b   1.000
_cell.length_c   1.000
_cell.angle_alpha   90.00
_cell.angle_beta   90.00
_cell.angle_gamma   90.00
#
_symmetry.space_group_name_H-M   'P 1'
#
loop_
_entity.id
_entity.type
_entity.pdbx_description
1 polymer ?
#
loop_
_entity_poly.entity_id
_entity_poly.type
_entity_poly.pdbx_seq_one_letter_code
_entity_poly.pdbx_strand_id
1 'polypeptide(L)'
;MLRDVNRSGEMEVFVAVVEAGSFSEAARRLNMSPSAVSKLMARLEARLGTRLLNRSTRSIDLTTEGERFHRESLCILEQMTALEEGLLHETPQPTGDVRVNMNLPFGLQCVFDAEISQ
;
A
#
# COMPACT_ATOMS: atom_id res chain seq x y z
N MET A 1 -15.98 -16.67 9.80
CA MET A 1 -15.63 -15.26 9.56
C MET A 1 -14.11 -15.18 9.34
N LEU A 2 -13.62 -15.73 8.22
CA LEU A 2 -12.19 -15.73 7.91
C LEU A 2 -11.80 -14.33 7.43
N ARG A 3 -11.03 -13.60 8.24
CA ARG A 3 -10.27 -12.45 7.76
C ARG A 3 -9.34 -12.96 6.66
N ASP A 4 -9.59 -12.53 5.42
CA ASP A 4 -8.77 -12.88 4.25
C ASP A 4 -7.29 -12.52 4.52
N VAL A 5 -6.42 -13.54 4.57
CA VAL A 5 -4.99 -13.47 4.90
C VAL A 5 -4.16 -12.71 3.85
N ASN A 6 -4.75 -12.30 2.72
CA ASN A 6 -4.02 -11.73 1.58
C ASN A 6 -4.30 -10.24 1.30
N ARG A 7 -4.80 -9.47 2.29
CA ARG A 7 -5.13 -8.05 2.07
C ARG A 7 -3.91 -7.18 1.76
N SER A 8 -2.80 -7.41 2.46
CA SER A 8 -1.52 -6.74 2.19
C SER A 8 -1.00 -7.13 0.81
N GLY A 9 -1.04 -8.43 0.45
CA GLY A 9 -0.66 -8.88 -0.89
C GLY A 9 -1.51 -8.29 -2.02
N GLU A 10 -2.83 -8.14 -1.83
CA GLU A 10 -3.69 -7.43 -2.80
C GLU A 10 -3.32 -5.96 -2.96
N MET A 11 -2.88 -5.33 -1.86
CA MET A 11 -2.44 -3.93 -1.80
C MET A 11 -1.10 -3.72 -2.49
N GLU A 12 -0.12 -4.58 -2.21
CA GLU A 12 1.19 -4.63 -2.89
C GLU A 12 1.02 -4.82 -4.39
N VAL A 13 0.13 -5.74 -4.79
CA VAL A 13 -0.18 -5.99 -6.20
C VAL A 13 -0.76 -4.74 -6.87
N PHE A 14 -1.68 -4.05 -6.21
CA PHE A 14 -2.24 -2.80 -6.73
C PHE A 14 -1.18 -1.71 -6.88
N VAL A 15 -0.37 -1.46 -5.84
CA VAL A 15 0.72 -0.47 -5.89
C VAL A 15 1.68 -0.80 -7.04
N ALA A 16 2.11 -2.05 -7.17
CA ALA A 16 3.00 -2.47 -8.25
C ALA A 16 2.38 -2.26 -9.65
N VAL A 17 1.07 -2.47 -9.81
CA VAL A 17 0.36 -2.21 -11.08
C VAL A 17 0.33 -0.72 -11.41
N VAL A 18 0.09 0.12 -10.42
CA VAL A 18 0.08 1.59 -10.58
C VAL A 18 1.46 2.11 -10.93
N GLU A 19 2.50 1.70 -10.20
CA GLU A 19 3.88 2.13 -10.45
C GLU A 19 4.43 1.63 -11.79
N ALA A 20 4.05 0.41 -12.20
CA ALA A 20 4.50 -0.15 -13.46
C ALA A 20 3.71 0.36 -14.67
N GLY A 21 2.50 0.88 -14.46
CA GLY A 21 1.58 1.30 -15.54
C GLY A 21 1.13 0.17 -16.46
N SER A 22 1.44 -1.08 -16.14
CA SER A 22 1.14 -2.27 -16.94
C SER A 22 1.02 -3.52 -16.07
N PHE A 23 -0.03 -4.31 -16.32
CA PHE A 23 -0.25 -5.60 -15.65
C PHE A 23 0.87 -6.60 -15.91
N SER A 24 1.45 -6.59 -17.11
CA SER A 24 2.55 -7.50 -17.46
C SER A 24 3.84 -7.15 -16.75
N GLU A 25 4.15 -5.86 -16.63
CA GLU A 25 5.34 -5.39 -15.91
C GLU A 25 5.21 -5.60 -14.40
N ALA A 26 4.04 -5.33 -13.83
CA ALA A 26 3.77 -5.63 -12.42
C ALA A 26 3.85 -7.13 -12.12
N ALA A 27 3.29 -7.97 -13.00
CA ALA A 27 3.41 -9.42 -12.88
C ALA A 27 4.87 -9.89 -12.87
N ARG A 28 5.71 -9.29 -13.73
CA ARG A 28 7.16 -9.57 -13.75
C ARG A 28 7.84 -9.17 -12.45
N ARG A 29 7.53 -7.98 -11.90
CA ARG A 29 8.11 -7.50 -10.62
C ARG A 29 7.73 -8.40 -9.44
N LEU A 30 6.49 -8.88 -9.41
CA LEU A 30 5.96 -9.70 -8.33
C LEU A 30 6.19 -11.21 -8.53
N ASN A 31 6.89 -11.60 -9.60
CA ASN A 31 7.10 -13.00 -9.98
C ASN A 31 5.78 -13.80 -10.10
N MET A 32 4.73 -13.16 -10.62
CA MET A 32 3.39 -13.70 -10.83
C MET A 32 3.06 -13.78 -12.32
N SER A 33 1.99 -14.51 -12.66
CA SER A 33 1.43 -14.44 -14.01
C SER A 33 0.54 -13.19 -14.18
N PRO A 34 0.45 -12.59 -15.38
CA PRO A 34 -0.46 -11.47 -15.63
C PRO A 34 -1.93 -11.80 -15.33
N SER A 35 -2.34 -13.06 -15.52
CA SER A 35 -3.68 -13.55 -15.18
C SER A 35 -3.91 -13.59 -13.68
N ALA A 36 -2.89 -13.93 -12.87
CA ALA A 36 -2.98 -13.88 -11.41
C ALA A 36 -3.14 -12.44 -10.91
N VAL A 37 -2.34 -11.51 -11.43
CA VAL A 37 -2.44 -10.06 -11.10
C VAL A 37 -3.83 -9.52 -11.44
N SER A 38 -4.34 -9.82 -12.65
CA SER A 38 -5.68 -9.37 -13.06
C SER A 38 -6.79 -9.94 -12.16
N LYS A 39 -6.66 -11.19 -11.70
CA LYS A 39 -7.61 -11.85 -10.80
C LYS A 39 -7.58 -11.26 -9.39
N LEU A 40 -6.40 -11.00 -8.84
CA LEU A 40 -6.23 -10.33 -7.56
C LEU A 40 -6.82 -8.92 -7.61
N MET A 41 -6.61 -8.21 -8.72
CA MET A 41 -7.16 -6.87 -8.91
C MET A 41 -8.68 -6.86 -9.01
N ALA A 42 -9.25 -7.78 -9.78
CA ALA A 42 -10.71 -7.93 -9.85
C ALA A 42 -11.31 -8.28 -8.47
N ARG A 43 -10.62 -9.09 -7.67
CA ARG A 43 -11.04 -9.44 -6.30
C ARG A 43 -11.00 -8.22 -5.38
N LEU A 44 -9.94 -7.41 -5.46
CA LEU A 44 -9.81 -6.18 -4.70
C LEU A 44 -10.95 -5.20 -5.01
N GLU A 45 -11.18 -4.93 -6.30
CA GLU A 45 -12.26 -4.04 -6.75
C GLU A 45 -13.64 -4.56 -6.34
N ALA A 46 -13.90 -5.86 -6.51
CA ALA A 46 -15.16 -6.49 -6.09
C ALA A 46 -15.40 -6.39 -4.58
N ARG A 47 -14.34 -6.53 -3.78
CA ARG A 47 -14.40 -6.41 -2.32
C ARG A 47 -14.63 -4.98 -1.86
N LEU A 48 -14.03 -4.01 -2.53
CA LEU A 48 -14.20 -2.58 -2.22
C LEU A 48 -15.50 -2.01 -2.80
N GLY A 49 -16.14 -2.73 -3.74
CA GLY A 49 -17.34 -2.27 -4.42
C GLY A 49 -17.11 -1.06 -5.34
N THR A 50 -15.85 -0.77 -5.67
CA THR A 50 -15.45 0.38 -6.50
C THR A 50 -14.38 -0.02 -7.51
N ARG A 51 -14.32 0.72 -8.62
CA ARG A 51 -13.25 0.58 -9.61
C ARG A 51 -12.09 1.47 -9.21
N LEU A 52 -10.90 0.89 -9.13
CA LEU A 52 -9.68 1.61 -8.81
C LEU A 52 -8.90 1.99 -10.08
N LEU A 53 -9.05 1.19 -11.14
CA LEU A 53 -8.34 1.38 -12.40
C LEU A 53 -9.32 1.50 -13.56
N ASN A 54 -9.11 2.52 -14.39
CA ASN A 54 -9.70 2.62 -15.71
C ASN A 54 -8.88 1.72 -16.65
N ARG A 55 -9.44 0.55 -16.98
CA ARG A 55 -8.80 -0.40 -17.91
C ARG A 55 -8.98 0.08 -19.35
N SER A 56 -8.01 0.81 -19.86
CA SER A 56 -7.76 0.90 -21.30
C SER A 56 -6.76 -0.21 -21.66
N THR A 57 -6.98 -0.95 -22.75
CA THR A 57 -6.07 -2.03 -23.18
C THR A 57 -4.66 -1.55 -23.56
N ARG A 58 -4.43 -0.23 -23.53
CA ARG A 58 -3.16 0.43 -23.84
C ARG A 58 -2.64 1.35 -22.73
N SER A 59 -3.45 1.68 -21.72
CA SER A 59 -3.07 2.54 -20.60
C SER A 59 -3.82 2.14 -19.34
N ILE A 60 -3.09 2.12 -18.23
CA ILE A 60 -3.69 2.01 -16.90
C ILE A 60 -3.80 3.42 -16.36
N ASP A 61 -5.03 3.89 -16.19
CA ASP A 61 -5.32 5.19 -15.60
C ASP A 61 -6.02 4.98 -14.25
N LEU A 62 -5.67 5.75 -13.23
CA LEU A 62 -6.31 5.67 -11.92
C LEU A 62 -7.68 6.36 -11.95
N THR A 63 -8.62 5.85 -11.16
CA THR A 63 -9.83 6.59 -10.79
C THR A 63 -9.52 7.49 -9.59
N THR A 64 -10.41 8.45 -9.28
CA THR A 64 -10.31 9.27 -8.05
C THR A 64 -10.24 8.39 -6.79
N GLU A 65 -11.01 7.31 -6.76
CA GLU A 65 -11.00 6.30 -5.70
C GLU A 65 -9.68 5.52 -5.69
N GLY A 66 -9.14 5.21 -6.88
CA GLY A 66 -7.84 4.59 -7.08
C GLY A 66 -6.69 5.43 -6.53
N GLU A 67 -6.66 6.73 -6.81
CA GLU A 67 -5.64 7.65 -6.30
C GLU A 67 -5.66 7.73 -4.77
N ARG A 68 -6.86 7.82 -4.18
CA ARG A 68 -7.03 7.78 -2.73
C ARG A 68 -6.54 6.45 -2.18
N PHE A 69 -7.00 5.34 -2.74
CA PHE A 69 -6.61 4.01 -2.28
C PHE A 69 -5.10 3.80 -2.39
N HIS A 70 -4.45 4.29 -3.45
CA HIS A 70 -3.00 4.24 -3.63
C HIS A 70 -2.23 4.96 -2.53
N ARG A 71 -2.60 6.21 -2.25
CA ARG A 71 -1.94 6.99 -1.20
C ARG A 71 -2.07 6.34 0.18
N GLU A 72 -3.27 5.90 0.56
CA GLU A 72 -3.47 5.24 1.86
C GLU A 72 -2.77 3.87 1.91
N SER A 73 -2.72 3.16 0.79
CA SER A 73 -2.05 1.85 0.70
C SER A 73 -0.55 1.96 0.96
N LEU A 74 0.12 2.94 0.38
CA LEU A 74 1.54 3.18 0.61
C LEU A 74 1.83 3.42 2.10
N CYS A 75 1.06 4.30 2.74
CA CYS A 75 1.22 4.61 4.15
C CYS A 75 1.02 3.38 5.05
N ILE A 76 0.06 2.50 4.72
CA ILE A 76 -0.17 1.27 5.48
C ILE A 76 0.98 0.28 5.30
N LEU A 77 1.45 0.08 4.07
CA LEU A 77 2.57 -0.83 3.79
C LEU A 77 3.86 -0.36 4.47
N GLU A 78 4.14 0.93 4.45
CA GLU A 78 5.29 1.53 5.16
C GLU A 78 5.22 1.30 6.67
N GLN A 79 4.05 1.51 7.29
CA GLN A 79 3.86 1.25 8.72
C GLN A 79 4.05 -0.22 9.07
N MET A 80 3.59 -1.14 8.22
CA MET A 80 3.82 -2.57 8.40
C MET A 80 5.31 -2.91 8.37
N THR A 81 6.04 -2.38 7.37
CA THR A 81 7.49 -2.57 7.29
C THR A 81 8.22 -1.97 8.49
N ALA A 82 7.88 -0.74 8.91
CA ALA A 82 8.51 -0.10 10.06
C ALA A 82 8.29 -0.87 11.37
N LEU A 83 7.10 -1.46 11.55
CA LEU A 83 6.80 -2.31 12.70
C LEU A 83 7.65 -3.59 12.68
N GLU A 84 7.76 -4.24 11.52
CA GLU A 84 8.58 -5.45 11.35
C GLU A 84 10.07 -5.16 11.61
N GLU A 85 10.60 -4.06 11.08
CA GLU A 85 11.98 -3.61 11.32
C GLU A 85 12.24 -3.28 12.79
N GLY A 86 11.32 -2.58 13.46
CA GLY A 86 11.43 -2.26 14.88
C GLY A 86 11.48 -3.48 15.78
N LEU A 87 10.75 -4.56 15.44
CA LEU A 87 10.79 -5.83 16.18
C LEU A 87 12.06 -6.64 15.90
N LEU A 88 12.60 -6.56 14.68
CA LEU A 88 13.88 -7.20 14.32
C LEU A 88 15.09 -6.50 14.96
N HIS A 89 14.91 -5.29 15.49
CA HIS A 89 15.95 -4.47 16.12
C HIS A 89 15.68 -4.28 17.62
N GLU A 90 15.62 -5.37 18.39
CA GLU A 90 15.76 -5.30 19.86
C GLU A 90 17.20 -4.89 20.24
N THR A 91 17.52 -3.61 20.11
CA THR A 91 18.61 -2.93 20.83
C THR A 91 18.19 -1.48 21.14
N PRO A 92 18.65 -0.91 22.27
CA PRO A 92 17.88 0.04 23.09
C PRO A 92 17.52 1.34 22.38
N GLN A 93 16.25 1.72 22.51
CA GLN A 93 15.63 2.96 22.02
C GLN A 93 16.52 4.21 22.25
N PRO A 94 16.82 5.02 21.21
CA PRO A 94 17.25 6.39 21.43
C PRO A 94 16.02 7.24 21.74
N THR A 95 15.81 7.54 23.03
CA THR A 95 14.80 8.51 23.48
C THR A 95 15.29 9.92 23.13
N GLY A 96 14.66 10.57 22.15
CA GLY A 96 14.97 11.96 21.79
C GLY A 96 14.00 12.55 20.77
N ASP A 97 13.65 13.83 20.94
CA ASP A 97 12.66 14.53 20.12
C ASP A 97 13.12 14.70 18.67
N VAL A 98 12.47 13.99 17.74
CA VAL A 98 12.66 14.15 16.30
C VAL A 98 11.77 15.29 15.80
N ARG A 99 12.38 16.41 15.38
CA ARG A 99 11.65 17.53 14.79
C ARG A 99 11.60 17.37 13.26
N VAL A 100 10.46 16.95 12.73
CA VAL A 100 10.22 16.83 11.28
C VAL A 100 9.58 18.13 10.76
N ASN A 101 10.19 18.78 9.77
CA ASN A 101 9.59 19.91 9.06
C ASN A 101 8.80 19.37 7.86
N MET A 102 7.47 19.36 7.93
CA MET A 102 6.59 18.95 6.82
C MET A 102 5.50 19.99 6.53
N ASN A 103 5.07 20.04 5.26
CA ASN A 103 3.98 20.89 4.80
C ASN A 103 2.63 20.35 5.34
N LEU A 104 1.82 21.26 5.89
CA LEU A 104 0.78 20.98 6.90
C LEU A 104 -0.33 19.94 6.57
N PRO A 105 -0.69 19.60 5.31
CA PRO A 105 -1.71 18.56 5.10
C PRO A 105 -1.19 17.13 5.27
N PHE A 106 0.11 16.88 5.09
CA PHE A 106 0.70 15.53 5.18
C PHE A 106 1.24 15.19 6.57
N GLY A 107 1.58 16.20 7.37
CA GLY A 107 2.20 16.02 8.69
C GLY A 107 1.28 15.50 9.80
N LEU A 108 -0.04 15.52 9.60
CA LEU A 108 -1.00 15.07 10.62
C LEU A 108 -1.37 13.59 10.51
N GLN A 109 -1.03 12.92 9.41
CA GLN A 109 -1.41 11.51 9.22
C GLN A 109 -0.38 10.52 9.80
N CYS A 110 0.92 10.88 9.80
CA CYS A 110 2.00 9.95 10.20
C CYS A 110 2.54 10.16 11.62
N VAL A 111 2.29 11.31 12.27
CA VAL A 111 2.93 11.65 13.55
C VAL A 111 2.13 11.19 14.78
N PHE A 112 0.84 10.89 14.64
CA PHE A 112 0.02 10.47 15.79
C PHE A 112 0.25 9.03 16.27
N ASP A 113 0.99 8.20 15.52
CA ASP A 113 1.22 6.79 15.90
C ASP A 113 2.56 6.55 16.62
N ALA A 114 3.24 7.62 17.07
CA ALA A 114 4.40 7.51 17.96
C ALA A 114 4.03 7.64 19.45
N GLU A 115 2.79 8.01 19.78
CA GLU A 115 2.26 8.04 21.14
C GLU A 115 1.27 6.88 21.34
N ILE A 116 1.78 5.71 21.73
CA ILE A 116 1.27 4.83 22.80
C ILE A 116 2.13 3.55 22.72
N SER A 117 3.30 3.62 23.34
CA SER A 117 3.90 2.47 23.98
C SER A 117 4.67 2.98 25.21
N GLN A 118 3.95 3.11 26.31
CA GLN A 118 4.47 2.86 27.66
C GLN A 118 3.78 1.62 28.20
#